data_AF-A0A077WGP0-F1
#
_entry.id   AF-A0A077WGP0-F1
#
_cell.length_a   1.000
_cell.length_b   1.000
_cell.length_c   1.000
_cell.angle_alpha   90.00
_cell.angle_beta   90.00
_cell.angle_gamma   90.00
#
_symmetry.space_group_name_H-M   'P 1'
#
loop_
_entity.id
_entity.type
_entity.pdbx_description
1 polymer ?
#
loop_
_entity_poly.entity_id
_entity_poly.type
_entity_poly.pdbx_seq_one_letter_code
_entity_poly.pdbx_strand_id
1 'polypeptide(L)'
;MNPLPIDKLMMNPKQQADCDGWRKKLMGKVVLKDNEETSLGAHEVIREKDLPKPHRVLPPNGVMTMDYRPDRLNIFVDENRRVNNVNNG
;
A
#
# COMPACT_ATOMS: atom_id res chain seq x y z
N MET A 1 -23.25 17.71 -34.07
CA MET A 1 -23.02 16.64 -33.07
C MET A 1 -21.54 16.75 -32.68
N ASN A 2 -21.22 17.41 -31.57
CA ASN A 2 -19.81 17.60 -31.16
C ASN A 2 -19.32 16.33 -30.46
N PRO A 3 -18.17 15.75 -30.84
CA PRO A 3 -17.58 14.65 -30.09
C PRO A 3 -17.09 15.16 -28.74
N LEU A 4 -17.30 14.36 -27.69
CA LEU A 4 -16.79 14.64 -26.35
C LEU A 4 -15.25 14.57 -26.36
N PRO A 5 -14.55 15.54 -25.76
CA PRO A 5 -13.10 15.49 -25.64
C PRO A 5 -12.68 14.31 -24.74
N ILE A 6 -11.75 13.49 -25.24
CA ILE A 6 -11.21 12.29 -24.61
C ILE A 6 -10.39 12.62 -23.32
N ASP A 7 -10.19 13.89 -23.02
CA ASP A 7 -9.30 14.36 -21.95
C ASP A 7 -9.94 14.43 -20.55
N LYS A 8 -11.05 13.72 -20.31
CA LYS A 8 -11.73 13.73 -18.99
C LYS A 8 -11.64 12.43 -18.20
N LEU A 9 -10.58 11.65 -18.40
CA LEU A 9 -10.10 10.70 -17.41
C LEU A 9 -9.09 11.35 -16.45
N MET A 10 -9.41 12.54 -15.95
CA MET A 10 -8.73 13.07 -14.77
C MET A 10 -9.28 12.34 -13.55
N MET A 11 -8.72 11.17 -13.24
CA MET A 11 -8.82 10.63 -11.89
C MET A 11 -8.09 11.63 -10.97
N ASN A 12 -8.87 12.35 -10.18
CA ASN A 12 -8.39 13.25 -9.14
C ASN A 12 -7.39 12.51 -8.22
N PRO A 13 -6.15 13.00 -8.03
CA PRO A 13 -5.15 12.32 -7.19
C PRO A 13 -5.42 12.43 -5.67
N LYS A 14 -6.64 12.78 -5.24
CA LYS A 14 -6.92 13.19 -3.85
C LYS A 14 -7.93 12.35 -3.06
N GLN A 15 -8.51 11.28 -3.60
CA GLN A 15 -9.49 10.47 -2.86
C GLN A 15 -9.25 8.96 -3.05
N GLN A 16 -8.05 8.49 -2.68
CA GLN A 16 -8.00 7.18 -2.02
C GLN A 16 -8.47 7.46 -0.60
N ALA A 17 -9.59 6.88 -0.18
CA ALA A 17 -10.05 6.94 1.21
C ALA A 17 -8.83 6.76 2.13
N ASP A 18 -8.62 7.71 3.05
CA ASP A 18 -7.46 7.71 3.95
C ASP A 18 -7.56 6.40 4.75
N CYS A 19 -6.80 5.37 4.35
CA CYS A 19 -6.85 3.99 4.87
C CYS A 19 -6.54 3.97 6.37
N ASP A 20 -7.50 4.35 7.21
CA ASP A 20 -7.41 4.58 8.65
C ASP A 20 -6.13 5.33 9.09
N GLY A 21 -5.57 6.19 8.22
CA GLY A 21 -4.30 6.88 8.45
C GLY A 21 -3.03 6.03 8.25
N TRP A 22 -3.14 4.73 7.93
CA TRP A 22 -2.02 3.84 7.66
C TRP A 22 -1.14 4.31 6.51
N ARG A 23 -1.73 4.96 5.50
CA ARG A 23 -0.96 5.56 4.41
C ARG A 23 0.13 6.49 4.96
N LYS A 24 -0.21 7.47 5.79
CA LYS A 24 0.77 8.42 6.36
C LYS A 24 1.80 7.71 7.26
N LYS A 25 1.39 6.66 7.95
CA LYS A 25 2.25 5.90 8.87
C LYS A 25 3.24 4.98 8.15
N LEU A 26 2.85 4.36 7.04
CA LEU A 26 3.64 3.31 6.37
C LEU A 26 4.45 3.83 5.20
N MET A 27 4.01 4.89 4.52
CA MET A 27 4.67 5.41 3.33
C MET A 27 6.17 5.64 3.55
N GLY A 28 6.99 5.00 2.71
CA GLY A 28 8.43 5.12 2.75
C GLY A 28 9.16 4.34 3.86
N LYS A 29 8.44 3.57 4.68
CA LYS A 29 9.06 2.60 5.58
C LYS A 29 9.32 1.27 4.86
N VAL A 30 10.23 0.48 5.39
CA VAL A 30 10.51 -0.88 4.92
C VAL A 30 9.71 -1.88 5.74
N VAL A 31 8.95 -2.75 5.07
CA VAL A 31 8.20 -3.83 5.72
C VAL A 31 9.10 -5.05 5.86
N LEU A 32 9.26 -5.52 7.09
CA LEU A 32 10.04 -6.71 7.41
C LEU A 32 9.21 -7.76 8.14
N LYS A 33 9.65 -9.01 8.00
CA LYS A 33 9.12 -10.11 8.80
C LYS A 33 9.58 -9.98 10.24
N ASP A 34 8.83 -10.57 11.15
CA ASP A 34 9.07 -10.42 12.59
C ASP A 34 10.44 -10.93 13.05
N ASN A 35 11.02 -11.90 12.34
CA ASN A 35 12.31 -12.51 12.68
C ASN A 35 13.47 -12.02 11.79
N GLU A 36 13.25 -10.98 11.00
CA GLU A 36 14.28 -10.49 10.08
C GLU A 36 15.13 -9.39 10.71
N GLU A 37 16.46 -9.53 10.58
CA GLU A 37 17.42 -8.53 11.03
C GLU A 37 17.65 -7.47 9.96
N THR A 38 17.83 -6.23 10.40
CA THR A 38 18.08 -5.09 9.52
C THR A 38 18.97 -4.06 10.21
N SER A 39 19.79 -3.37 9.42
CA SER A 39 20.62 -2.28 9.88
C SER A 39 19.91 -0.93 9.88
N LEU A 40 18.66 -0.87 9.38
CA LEU A 40 17.85 0.35 9.32
C LEU A 40 17.29 0.72 10.71
N GLY A 41 17.07 2.00 10.93
CA GLY A 41 16.53 2.48 12.20
C GLY A 41 15.10 1.99 12.45
N ALA A 42 14.71 1.83 13.72
CA ALA A 42 13.34 1.42 14.09
C ALA A 42 12.24 2.38 13.57
N HIS A 43 12.60 3.62 13.24
CA HIS A 43 11.70 4.61 12.64
C HIS A 43 11.57 4.47 11.12
N GLU A 44 12.44 3.70 10.47
CA GLU A 44 12.42 3.46 9.02
C GLU A 44 11.79 2.10 8.68
N VAL A 45 11.57 1.27 9.69
CA VAL A 45 11.13 -0.11 9.54
C VAL A 45 9.78 -0.31 10.23
N ILE A 46 8.94 -1.14 9.63
CA ILE A 46 7.69 -1.64 10.23
C ILE A 46 7.69 -3.16 10.13
N ARG A 47 7.25 -3.86 11.17
CA ARG A 47 7.14 -5.32 11.16
C ARG A 47 5.71 -5.76 10.87
N GLU A 48 5.55 -6.94 10.27
CA GLU A 48 4.23 -7.49 9.93
C GLU A 48 3.32 -7.67 11.16
N LYS A 49 3.87 -7.97 12.35
CA LYS A 49 3.08 -8.01 13.60
C LYS A 49 2.45 -6.67 14.00
N ASP A 50 3.04 -5.55 13.59
CA ASP A 50 2.59 -4.21 13.96
C ASP A 50 1.50 -3.69 13.01
N LEU A 51 1.21 -4.44 11.95
CA LEU A 51 0.16 -4.15 10.98
C LEU A 51 -1.19 -4.67 11.46
N PRO A 52 -2.29 -4.01 11.06
CA PRO A 52 -3.62 -4.48 11.39
C PRO A 52 -3.87 -5.83 10.70
N LYS A 53 -4.68 -6.69 11.31
CA LYS A 53 -5.14 -7.94 10.70
C LYS A 53 -6.61 -7.76 10.30
N PRO A 54 -7.01 -8.13 9.07
CA PRO A 54 -6.20 -8.75 8.01
C PRO A 54 -5.35 -7.75 7.20
N HIS A 55 -4.13 -8.14 6.82
CA HIS A 55 -3.29 -7.40 5.87
C HIS A 55 -2.71 -8.30 4.79
N ARG A 56 -2.26 -7.69 3.69
CA ARG A 56 -1.57 -8.36 2.58
C ARG A 56 -0.42 -7.48 2.08
N VAL A 57 0.81 -7.99 2.17
CA VAL A 57 1.99 -7.35 1.57
C VAL A 57 2.13 -7.84 0.13
N LEU A 58 2.16 -6.92 -0.82
CA LEU A 58 2.19 -7.20 -2.25
C LEU A 58 3.53 -6.71 -2.82
N PRO A 59 4.36 -7.63 -3.36
CA PRO A 59 5.60 -7.26 -4.04
C PRO A 59 5.31 -6.56 -5.37
N PRO A 60 6.32 -5.86 -5.94
CA PRO A 60 6.17 -5.29 -7.27
C PRO A 60 5.88 -6.40 -8.28
N ASN A 61 4.92 -6.16 -9.18
CA ASN A 61 4.47 -7.14 -10.19
C ASN A 61 3.96 -8.48 -9.62
N GLY A 62 3.66 -8.54 -8.32
CA GLY A 62 3.07 -9.72 -7.70
C GLY A 62 1.69 -9.99 -8.27
N VAL A 63 1.46 -11.23 -8.72
CA VAL A 63 0.11 -11.68 -9.09
C VAL A 63 -0.77 -11.70 -7.84
N MET A 64 -1.96 -11.13 -7.95
CA MET A 64 -2.92 -11.10 -6.84
C MET A 64 -4.32 -11.41 -7.33
N THR A 65 -5.10 -12.02 -6.46
CA THR A 65 -6.54 -12.16 -6.65
C THR A 65 -7.21 -10.79 -6.50
N MET A 66 -8.15 -10.50 -7.39
CA MET A 66 -8.94 -9.26 -7.41
C MET A 66 -10.22 -9.40 -6.57
N ASP A 67 -10.12 -10.08 -5.42
CA ASP A 67 -11.22 -10.21 -4.46
C ASP A 67 -11.34 -8.94 -3.61
N TYR A 68 -12.55 -8.39 -3.51
CA TYR A 68 -12.84 -7.23 -2.68
C TYR A 68 -13.00 -7.63 -1.20
N ARG A 69 -12.20 -7.03 -0.32
CA ARG A 69 -12.17 -7.30 1.12
C ARG A 69 -11.94 -5.99 1.90
N PRO A 70 -13.02 -5.27 2.31
CA PRO A 70 -12.91 -3.93 2.88
C PRO A 70 -12.09 -3.86 4.17
N ASP A 71 -12.10 -4.95 4.94
CA ASP A 71 -11.35 -5.05 6.21
C ASP A 71 -9.85 -5.32 5.99
N ARG A 72 -9.41 -5.62 4.74
CA ARG A 72 -8.03 -5.99 4.43
C ARG A 72 -7.20 -4.77 4.04
N LEU A 73 -6.12 -4.54 4.77
CA LEU A 73 -5.10 -3.58 4.39
C LEU A 73 -4.14 -4.20 3.37
N ASN A 74 -4.16 -3.74 2.12
CA ASN A 74 -3.14 -4.09 1.13
C ASN A 74 -2.00 -3.08 1.19
N ILE A 75 -0.77 -3.59 1.23
CA ILE A 75 0.47 -2.80 1.32
C ILE A 75 1.32 -3.18 0.12
N PHE A 76 1.53 -2.23 -0.78
CA PHE A 76 2.35 -2.40 -1.96
C PHE A 76 3.76 -1.96 -1.64
N VAL A 77 4.70 -2.89 -1.79
CA VAL A 77 6.12 -2.64 -1.59
C VAL A 77 6.87 -2.67 -2.92
N ASP A 78 8.02 -2.02 -2.95
CA ASP A 78 8.98 -2.09 -4.07
C ASP A 78 9.96 -3.28 -3.92
N GLU A 79 10.95 -3.35 -4.80
CA GLU A 79 11.98 -4.41 -4.80
C GLU A 79 12.83 -4.41 -3.52
N ASN A 80 12.93 -3.25 -2.85
CA ASN A 80 13.65 -3.08 -1.59
C ASN A 80 12.74 -3.25 -0.37
N ARG A 81 11.50 -3.71 -0.56
CA ARG A 81 10.44 -3.85 0.46
C ARG A 81 10.00 -2.52 1.09
N ARG A 82 10.24 -1.41 0.40
CA ARG A 82 9.78 -0.09 0.82
C ARG A 82 8.34 0.13 0.39
N VAL A 83 7.52 0.63 1.30
CA VAL A 83 6.10 0.91 1.03
C VAL A 83 5.99 2.05 0.03
N ASN A 84 5.42 1.73 -1.13
CA ASN A 84 5.09 2.69 -2.18
C ASN A 84 3.61 3.06 -2.15
N ASN A 85 2.72 2.12 -1.81
CA ASN A 85 1.29 2.39 -1.76
C ASN A 85 0.56 1.55 -0.72
N VAL A 86 -0.60 2.03 -0.27
CA VAL A 86 -1.48 1.35 0.69
C VAL A 86 -2.93 1.58 0.26
N ASN A 87 -3.74 0.52 0.25
CA ASN A 87 -5.19 0.64 0.05
C ASN A 87 -5.99 -0.37 0.90
N ASN A 88 -7.27 -0.08 1.13
CA ASN A 88 -8.21 -1.08 1.62
C ASN A 88 -8.76 -1.84 0.42
N GLY A 89 -8.77 -3.16 0.55
CA GLY A 89 -9.12 -4.08 -0.51
C GLY A 89 -10.60 -4.20 -0.76
#